data_AF-A0A2V8VDS1-F1
#
_entry.id   AF-A0A2V8VDS1-F1
#
_cell.length_a   1.000
_cell.length_b   1.000
_cell.length_c   1.000
_cell.angle_alpha   90.00
_cell.angle_beta   90.00
_cell.angle_gamma   90.00
#
_symmetry.space_group_name_H-M   'P 1'
#
loop_
_entity.id
_entity.type
_entity.pdbx_description
1 polymer ?
#
loop_
_entity_poly.entity_id
_entity_poly.type
_entity_poly.pdbx_seq_one_letter_code
_entity_poly.pdbx_strand_id
1 'polypeptide(L)'
;MALLLAVSTFSPNIPRTWKASDVSALEVPLANPMYSPIHISEEVYYRLPVRVIYKSYPVYRPDREPSGYTEWLRRQEPEIAFDGSKLKTREDWINAGELVFNAPTSYAPVFFSAVDGTTGNSTIGSGCRSAATA
;
A
#
# COMPACT_ATOMS: atom_id res chain seq x y z
N MET A 1 -24.11 -46.73 4.39
CA MET A 1 -24.67 -45.37 4.21
C MET A 1 -23.52 -44.43 3.90
N ALA A 2 -23.49 -43.85 2.71
CA ALA A 2 -22.47 -42.86 2.33
C ALA A 2 -22.99 -41.48 2.72
N LEU A 3 -22.30 -40.81 3.63
CA LEU A 3 -22.60 -39.44 4.04
C LEU A 3 -21.92 -38.50 3.03
N LEU A 4 -22.70 -37.89 2.15
CA LEU A 4 -22.23 -36.82 1.26
C LEU A 4 -22.07 -35.55 2.11
N LEU A 5 -20.83 -35.22 2.47
CA LEU A 5 -20.50 -33.92 3.05
C LEU A 5 -20.67 -32.85 1.97
N ALA A 6 -21.73 -32.05 2.07
CA ALA A 6 -21.89 -30.86 1.25
C ALA A 6 -20.80 -29.84 1.63
N VAL A 7 -19.79 -29.67 0.77
CA VAL A 7 -18.79 -28.62 0.91
C VAL A 7 -19.46 -27.31 0.49
N SER A 8 -19.83 -26.47 1.46
CA SER A 8 -20.30 -25.12 1.19
C SER A 8 -19.16 -24.31 0.58
N THR A 9 -19.32 -23.85 -0.66
CA THR A 9 -18.34 -23.00 -1.33
C THR A 9 -18.46 -21.59 -0.75
N PHE A 10 -17.42 -21.12 -0.06
CA PHE A 10 -17.39 -19.75 0.45
C PHE A 10 -17.25 -18.78 -0.73
N SER A 11 -18.29 -17.98 -0.96
CA SER A 11 -18.30 -16.92 -1.98
C SER A 11 -18.36 -15.57 -1.27
N PRO A 12 -17.26 -14.80 -1.24
CA PRO A 12 -17.26 -13.49 -0.57
C PRO A 12 -18.22 -12.53 -1.30
N ASN A 13 -19.11 -11.89 -0.56
CA ASN A 13 -19.88 -10.76 -1.08
C ASN A 13 -19.05 -9.50 -0.84
N ILE A 14 -18.32 -9.04 -1.87
CA ILE A 14 -17.49 -7.84 -1.79
C ILE A 14 -18.35 -6.63 -2.20
N PRO A 15 -18.67 -5.71 -1.28
CA PRO A 15 -19.50 -4.56 -1.60
C PRO A 15 -18.74 -3.57 -2.50
N ARG A 16 -19.47 -2.88 -3.38
CA ARG A 16 -18.93 -1.70 -4.05
C ARG A 16 -18.91 -0.53 -3.08
N THR A 17 -17.71 -0.06 -2.76
CA THR A 17 -17.46 1.00 -1.78
C THR A 17 -17.65 2.41 -2.33
N TRP A 18 -17.51 2.61 -3.64
CA TRP A 18 -17.60 3.93 -4.28
C TRP A 18 -18.86 4.10 -5.11
N LYS A 19 -20.04 3.85 -4.50
CA LYS A 19 -21.32 4.15 -5.14
C LYS A 19 -21.63 5.63 -5.02
N ALA A 20 -22.17 6.25 -6.06
CA ALA A 20 -22.48 7.68 -6.05
C ALA A 20 -23.42 8.09 -4.89
N SER A 21 -24.42 7.26 -4.57
CA SER A 21 -25.33 7.47 -3.43
C SER A 21 -24.59 7.49 -2.10
N ASP A 22 -23.67 6.54 -1.91
CA ASP A 22 -23.00 6.31 -0.63
C ASP A 22 -21.93 7.38 -0.39
N VAL A 23 -21.22 7.76 -1.46
CA VAL A 23 -20.23 8.86 -1.44
C VAL A 23 -20.92 10.19 -1.18
N SER A 24 -22.09 10.46 -1.78
CA SER A 24 -22.83 11.72 -1.53
C SER A 24 -23.32 11.86 -0.08
N ALA A 25 -23.54 10.74 0.61
CA ALA A 25 -23.97 10.71 2.00
C ALA A 25 -22.80 10.75 3.00
N LEU A 26 -21.55 10.72 2.54
CA LEU A 26 -20.36 10.74 3.39
C LEU A 26 -20.11 12.14 3.98
N GLU A 27 -20.51 13.20 3.28
CA GLU A 27 -20.22 14.57 3.67
C GLU A 27 -21.26 15.13 4.64
N VAL A 28 -20.77 15.86 5.64
CA VAL A 28 -21.61 16.80 6.40
C VAL A 28 -21.71 18.12 5.62
N PRO A 29 -22.87 18.80 5.63
CA PRO A 29 -23.00 20.08 4.94
C PRO A 29 -21.94 21.08 5.42
N LEU A 30 -21.18 21.65 4.47
CA LEU A 30 -20.24 22.73 4.77
C LEU A 30 -20.99 24.01 5.11
N ALA A 31 -20.36 24.88 5.91
CA ALA A 31 -20.89 26.19 6.24
C ALA A 31 -21.16 27.06 4.99
N ASN A 32 -20.38 26.87 3.93
CA ASN A 32 -20.65 27.43 2.61
C ASN A 32 -20.68 26.29 1.55
N PRO A 33 -21.87 25.90 1.07
CA PRO A 33 -22.03 24.81 0.10
C PRO A 33 -21.32 25.05 -1.25
N MET A 34 -20.96 26.29 -1.59
CA MET A 34 -20.24 26.60 -2.83
C MET A 34 -18.86 25.94 -2.90
N TYR A 35 -18.27 25.59 -1.75
CA TYR A 35 -16.95 24.99 -1.65
C TYR A 35 -16.99 23.50 -1.30
N SER A 36 -18.14 22.83 -1.50
CA SER A 36 -18.23 21.38 -1.33
C SER A 36 -17.28 20.65 -2.29
N PRO A 37 -16.55 19.62 -1.81
CA PRO A 37 -15.73 18.79 -2.66
C PRO A 37 -16.52 18.17 -3.81
N ILE A 38 -15.89 18.09 -4.99
CA ILE A 38 -16.42 17.31 -6.11
C ILE A 38 -15.66 15.99 -6.13
N HIS A 39 -16.33 14.90 -5.77
CA HIS A 39 -15.76 13.57 -5.85
C HIS A 39 -15.66 13.08 -7.30
N ILE A 40 -14.68 12.21 -7.56
CA ILE A 40 -14.63 11.47 -8.83
C ILE A 40 -15.87 10.58 -8.95
N SER A 41 -16.38 10.46 -10.18
CA SER A 41 -17.57 9.64 -10.43
C SER A 41 -17.31 8.16 -10.14
N GLU A 42 -18.38 7.42 -9.85
CA GLU A 42 -18.33 5.97 -9.68
C GLU A 42 -17.71 5.26 -10.90
N GLU A 43 -18.08 5.67 -12.11
CA GLU A 43 -17.52 5.12 -13.34
C GLU A 43 -16.01 5.37 -13.44
N VAL A 44 -15.55 6.58 -13.11
CA VAL A 44 -14.13 6.93 -13.13
C VAL A 44 -13.37 6.15 -12.07
N TYR A 45 -13.89 6.04 -10.85
CA TYR A 45 -13.25 5.30 -9.76
C TYR A 45 -12.97 3.84 -10.14
N TYR A 46 -13.95 3.14 -10.71
CA TYR A 46 -13.80 1.73 -11.07
C TYR A 46 -13.08 1.49 -12.41
N ARG A 47 -12.75 2.55 -13.15
CA ARG A 47 -11.84 2.49 -14.30
C ARG A 47 -10.37 2.60 -13.88
N LEU A 48 -10.09 3.08 -12.67
CA LEU A 48 -8.71 3.19 -12.18
C LEU A 48 -8.06 1.80 -12.15
N PRO A 49 -6.80 1.68 -12.61
CA PRO A 49 -6.10 0.40 -12.57
C PRO A 49 -5.89 -0.03 -11.11
N VAL A 50 -6.16 -1.31 -10.85
CA VAL A 50 -5.91 -1.90 -9.53
C VAL A 50 -4.40 -1.94 -9.28
N ARG A 51 -3.99 -1.47 -8.10
CA ARG A 51 -2.58 -1.53 -7.67
C ARG A 51 -2.15 -2.99 -7.54
N VAL A 52 -1.11 -3.37 -8.27
CA VAL A 52 -0.44 -4.66 -8.09
C VAL A 52 0.43 -4.60 -6.83
N ILE A 53 0.27 -5.57 -5.94
CA ILE A 53 1.12 -5.72 -4.75
C ILE A 53 2.16 -6.78 -5.06
N TYR A 54 3.42 -6.37 -5.10
CA TYR A 54 4.55 -7.28 -5.30
C TYR A 54 5.12 -7.74 -3.97
N LYS A 55 5.71 -8.93 -3.99
CA LYS A 55 6.43 -9.48 -2.85
C LYS A 55 7.58 -8.56 -2.48
N SER A 56 7.58 -8.10 -1.23
CA SER A 56 8.64 -7.28 -0.65
C SER A 56 9.63 -8.15 0.11
N TYR A 57 10.89 -7.75 0.07
CA TYR A 57 11.97 -8.41 0.79
C TYR A 57 12.55 -7.46 1.84
N PRO A 58 13.05 -7.97 2.98
CA PRO A 58 13.61 -7.14 4.03
C PRO A 58 14.83 -6.36 3.53
N VAL A 59 14.94 -5.11 3.96
CA VAL A 59 16.15 -4.31 3.79
C VAL A 59 17.00 -4.48 5.04
N TYR A 60 18.18 -5.06 4.89
CA TYR A 60 19.12 -5.23 5.98
C TYR A 60 20.06 -4.02 6.10
N ARG A 61 20.60 -3.81 7.30
CA ARG A 61 21.79 -2.99 7.44
C ARG A 61 22.99 -3.70 6.80
N PRO A 62 23.98 -2.96 6.26
CA PRO A 62 25.15 -3.57 5.62
C PRO A 62 25.89 -4.60 6.48
N ASP A 63 25.90 -4.42 7.81
CA ASP A 63 26.55 -5.32 8.77
C ASP A 63 25.71 -6.54 9.19
N ARG A 64 24.45 -6.63 8.72
CA ARG A 64 23.49 -7.69 9.10
C ARG A 64 22.87 -8.40 7.90
N GLU A 65 23.30 -8.05 6.69
CA GLU A 65 22.82 -8.72 5.50
C GLU A 65 23.33 -10.17 5.45
N PRO A 66 22.45 -11.15 5.21
CA PRO A 66 22.89 -12.52 4.98
C PRO A 66 23.81 -12.61 3.76
N SER A 67 24.85 -13.45 3.84
CA SER A 67 25.80 -13.62 2.74
C SER A 67 25.10 -14.01 1.44
N GLY A 68 25.37 -13.28 0.35
CA GLY A 68 24.82 -13.53 -0.98
C GLY A 68 23.36 -13.08 -1.17
N TYR A 69 22.74 -12.43 -0.17
CA TYR A 69 21.35 -12.00 -0.24
C TYR A 69 21.10 -11.01 -1.37
N THR A 70 21.93 -9.97 -1.50
CA THR A 70 21.81 -8.99 -2.60
C THR A 70 21.97 -9.65 -3.97
N GLU A 71 22.94 -10.55 -4.16
CA GLU A 71 23.15 -11.26 -5.43
C GLU A 71 21.97 -12.17 -5.78
N TRP A 72 21.38 -12.82 -4.78
CA TRP A 72 20.16 -13.61 -4.95
C TRP A 72 18.97 -12.72 -5.32
N LEU A 73 18.79 -11.59 -4.63
CA LEU A 73 17.69 -10.67 -4.85
C LEU A 73 17.70 -10.09 -6.28
N ARG A 74 18.89 -9.77 -6.80
CA ARG A 74 19.07 -9.29 -8.20
C ARG A 74 18.61 -10.29 -9.27
N ARG A 75 18.49 -11.58 -8.94
CA ARG A 75 18.07 -12.63 -9.87
C ARG A 75 16.59 -12.95 -9.77
N GLN A 76 15.87 -12.43 -8.79
CA GLN A 76 14.45 -12.70 -8.62
C GLN A 76 13.63 -11.89 -9.62
N GLU A 77 12.63 -12.53 -10.22
CA GLU A 77 11.61 -11.83 -10.98
C GLU A 77 10.52 -11.29 -10.02
N PRO A 78 9.86 -10.17 -10.37
CA PRO A 78 8.76 -9.64 -9.57
C PRO A 78 7.61 -10.65 -9.42
N GLU A 79 7.36 -11.10 -8.19
CA GLU A 79 6.26 -12.01 -7.86
C GLU A 79 5.04 -11.21 -7.34
N ILE A 80 3.85 -11.49 -7.87
CA ILE A 80 2.59 -10.89 -7.38
C ILE A 80 2.22 -11.55 -6.05
N ALA A 81 2.15 -10.74 -4.99
CA ALA A 81 1.89 -11.22 -3.63
C ALA A 81 0.39 -11.37 -3.30
N PHE A 82 -0.49 -10.67 -4.02
CA PHE A 82 -1.93 -10.73 -3.83
C PHE A 82 -2.68 -11.02 -5.13
N ASP A 83 -3.49 -12.08 -5.13
CA ASP A 83 -4.37 -12.45 -6.24
C ASP A 83 -5.71 -12.96 -5.70
N GLY A 84 -6.71 -12.09 -5.68
CA GLY A 84 -8.05 -12.40 -5.16
C GLY A 84 -8.77 -13.53 -5.90
N SER A 85 -8.39 -13.84 -7.14
CA SER A 85 -9.01 -14.92 -7.93
C SER A 85 -8.68 -16.32 -7.40
N LYS A 86 -7.61 -16.44 -6.60
CA LYS A 86 -7.14 -17.70 -6.02
C LYS A 86 -7.74 -18.02 -4.64
N LEU A 87 -8.39 -17.04 -3.99
CA LEU A 87 -8.89 -17.16 -2.62
C LEU A 87 -10.27 -17.83 -2.59
N LYS A 88 -10.40 -18.95 -1.86
CA LYS A 88 -11.63 -19.77 -1.86
C LYS A 88 -12.30 -19.83 -0.50
N THR A 89 -11.53 -19.75 0.58
CA THR A 89 -12.03 -19.90 1.94
C THR A 89 -11.99 -18.57 2.68
N ARG A 90 -12.83 -18.43 3.72
CA ARG A 90 -12.78 -17.25 4.60
C ARG A 90 -11.38 -17.03 5.18
N GLU A 91 -10.69 -18.11 5.52
CA GLU A 91 -9.34 -18.06 6.07
C GLU A 91 -8.33 -17.55 5.04
N ASP A 92 -8.45 -17.95 3.77
CA ASP A 92 -7.63 -17.40 2.69
C ASP A 92 -7.80 -15.88 2.60
N TRP A 93 -9.04 -15.40 2.69
CA TRP A 93 -9.36 -13.97 2.64
C TRP A 93 -8.84 -13.18 3.85
N ILE A 94 -8.87 -13.77 5.06
CA ILE A 94 -8.32 -13.15 6.26
C ILE A 94 -6.80 -13.01 6.14
N ASN A 95 -6.10 -14.08 5.78
CA ASN A 95 -4.64 -14.08 5.62
C ASN A 95 -4.19 -13.16 4.48
N ALA A 96 -4.91 -13.15 3.36
CA ALA A 96 -4.64 -12.23 2.27
C ALA A 96 -4.91 -10.76 2.66
N GLY A 97 -5.91 -10.52 3.51
CA GLY A 97 -6.21 -9.19 4.04
C GLY A 97 -5.06 -8.62 4.88
N GLU A 98 -4.43 -9.44 5.73
CA GLU A 98 -3.24 -9.04 6.49
C GLU A 98 -2.07 -8.63 5.58
N LEU A 99 -1.85 -9.38 4.50
CA LEU A 99 -0.82 -9.06 3.50
C LEU A 99 -1.11 -7.72 2.82
N VAL A 100 -2.34 -7.49 2.37
CA VAL A 100 -2.74 -6.24 1.71
C VAL A 100 -2.60 -5.05 2.66
N PHE A 101 -3.00 -5.21 3.92
CA PHE A 101 -2.96 -4.16 4.93
C PHE A 101 -1.52 -3.72 5.26
N ASN A 102 -0.59 -4.67 5.33
CA ASN A 102 0.81 -4.40 5.64
C ASN A 102 1.68 -4.12 4.41
N ALA A 103 1.11 -4.11 3.20
CA ALA A 103 1.86 -3.88 1.98
C ALA A 103 2.38 -2.43 1.91
N PRO A 104 3.62 -2.22 1.42
CA PRO A 104 4.17 -0.87 1.26
C PRO A 104 3.37 -0.08 0.21
N THR A 105 3.00 1.16 0.57
CA THR A 105 2.31 2.11 -0.33
C THR A 105 3.27 2.81 -1.31
N SER A 106 4.58 2.76 -1.05
CA SER A 106 5.64 3.16 -1.97
C SER A 106 6.84 2.24 -1.78
N TYR A 107 7.50 1.89 -2.89
CA TYR A 107 8.79 1.18 -2.87
C TYR A 107 9.99 2.14 -2.98
N ALA A 108 9.73 3.41 -3.29
CA ALA A 108 10.73 4.48 -3.29
C ALA A 108 10.63 5.30 -1.99
N PRO A 109 11.72 5.97 -1.55
CA PRO A 109 11.66 6.92 -0.45
C PRO A 109 10.58 7.96 -0.73
N VAL A 110 9.68 8.17 0.23
CA VAL A 110 8.59 9.16 0.13
C VAL A 110 9.09 10.59 0.40
N PHE A 111 10.40 10.77 0.57
CA PHE A 111 11.07 12.04 0.80
C PHE A 111 11.94 12.39 -0.41
N PHE A 112 11.89 13.66 -0.80
CA PHE A 112 12.61 14.26 -1.92
C PHE A 112 14.00 13.65 -2.11
N SER A 113 14.25 13.09 -3.28
CA SER A 113 15.62 12.89 -3.75
C SER A 113 16.31 14.25 -3.74
N ALA A 114 17.39 14.39 -2.98
CA ALA A 114 18.37 15.44 -3.26
C ALA A 114 18.78 15.22 -4.72
N VAL A 115 18.34 16.12 -5.60
CA VAL A 115 18.81 16.16 -6.98
C VAL A 115 20.33 16.12 -6.92
N ASP A 116 20.90 15.18 -7.67
CA ASP A 116 22.28 14.77 -7.58
C ASP A 116 23.26 15.95 -7.60
N GLY A 117 24.26 15.87 -6.74
CA GLY A 117 25.25 16.92 -6.57
C GLY A 117 25.97 17.25 -7.88
N THR A 118 25.85 18.50 -8.32
CA THR A 118 26.97 19.27 -8.87
C THR A 118 26.73 20.76 -8.64
N THR A 119 27.59 21.34 -7.79
CA THR A 119 27.96 22.76 -7.75
C THR A 119 26.86 23.78 -7.41
N GLY A 120 26.65 24.00 -6.12
CA GLY A 120 25.92 25.16 -5.62
C GLY A 120 25.99 25.25 -4.11
N ASN A 121 26.98 26.00 -3.61
CA ASN A 121 27.15 26.33 -2.20
C ASN A 121 25.81 26.73 -1.55
N SER A 122 25.27 25.90 -0.67
CA SER A 122 24.20 26.27 0.25
C SER A 122 24.53 25.74 1.64
N THR A 123 25.37 26.50 2.34
CA THR A 123 25.43 26.49 3.80
C THR A 123 24.05 26.80 4.37
N ILE A 124 23.31 25.78 4.80
CA ILE A 124 22.21 25.95 5.75
C ILE A 124 22.33 24.86 6.83
N GLY A 125 22.65 25.29 8.06
CA GLY A 125 22.11 24.65 9.25
C GLY A 125 23.04 23.79 10.11
N SER A 126 24.30 24.15 10.32
CA SER A 126 25.02 23.73 11.53
C SER A 126 24.42 24.48 12.73
N GLY A 127 23.29 23.99 13.26
CA GLY A 127 22.49 24.74 14.23
C GLY A 127 21.84 23.88 15.31
N CYS A 128 22.46 22.78 15.72
CA CYS A 128 22.06 22.02 16.92
C CYS A 128 23.26 21.26 17.49
N ARG A 129 24.19 21.97 18.13
CA ARG A 129 25.18 21.42 19.07
C ARG A 129 25.72 22.57 19.92
N SER A 130 25.10 22.78 21.08
CA SER A 130 25.73 23.18 22.35
C SER A 130 24.73 23.94 23.23
N ALA A 131 24.16 23.26 24.21
CA ALA A 131 23.65 23.85 25.43
C ALA A 131 23.72 22.78 26.53
N ALA A 132 24.95 22.46 26.92
CA ALA A 132 25.25 21.63 28.09
C ALA A 132 26.68 21.89 28.56
N THR A 133 26.98 23.09 29.06
CA THR A 133 27.93 23.35 30.17
C THR A 133 28.07 24.85 30.41
N ALA A 134 27.54 25.31 31.55
CA ALA A 134 28.07 26.32 32.47
C ALA A 134 26.98 26.68 33.48
#